data_AF-A0A3D3X6I9-F1
#
_entry.id   AF-A0A3D3X6I9-F1
#
_cell.length_a   1.000
_cell.length_b   1.000
_cell.length_c   1.000
_cell.angle_alpha   90.00
_cell.angle_beta   90.00
_cell.angle_gamma   90.00
#
_symmetry.space_group_name_H-M   'P 1'
#
loop_
_entity.id
_entity.type
_entity.pdbx_description
1 polymer ?
#
loop_
_entity_poly.entity_id
_entity_poly.type
_entity_poly.pdbx_seq_one_letter_code
_entity_poly.pdbx_strand_id
1 'polypeptide(L)'
;MTDYTFLKKLQSGEACYGMMAFEFMTPGLPSIVKECGADFLILDTEHSGCGIETIKQQVASARGLDLYPIARVTGSHYHLIAPMLDA
;
A
#
# COMPACT_ATOMS: atom_id res chain seq x y z
N MET A 1 -7.97 -14.14 5.88
CA MET A 1 -7.94 -13.04 4.89
C MET A 1 -8.54 -11.82 5.56
N THR A 2 -7.81 -10.72 5.58
CA THR A 2 -8.29 -9.44 6.10
C THR A 2 -9.42 -8.92 5.22
N ASP A 3 -10.50 -8.47 5.85
CA ASP A 3 -11.79 -8.16 5.22
C ASP A 3 -11.84 -6.70 4.76
N TYR A 4 -10.87 -6.28 3.94
CA TYR A 4 -10.72 -4.90 3.48
C TYR A 4 -11.88 -4.44 2.61
N THR A 5 -12.42 -3.25 2.88
CA THR A 5 -13.49 -2.62 2.08
C THR A 5 -13.07 -2.46 0.62
N PHE A 6 -11.81 -2.13 0.37
CA PHE A 6 -11.23 -2.02 -0.98
C PHE A 6 -11.49 -3.27 -1.84
N LEU A 7 -11.22 -4.47 -1.32
CA LEU A 7 -11.38 -5.71 -2.10
C LEU A 7 -12.85 -5.97 -2.43
N LYS A 8 -13.76 -5.66 -1.50
CA LYS A 8 -15.22 -5.80 -1.71
C LYS A 8 -15.70 -4.87 -2.82
N LYS A 9 -15.33 -3.59 -2.74
CA LYS A 9 -15.67 -2.57 -3.76
C LYS A 9 -15.10 -2.93 -5.13
N LEU A 10 -13.85 -3.39 -5.17
CA LEU A 10 -13.20 -3.80 -6.42
C LEU A 10 -13.93 -4.99 -7.07
N GLN A 11 -14.36 -5.97 -6.28
CA GLN A 11 -15.10 -7.14 -6.76
C GLN A 11 -16.52 -6.81 -7.21
N SER A 12 -17.18 -5.83 -6.59
CA SER A 12 -18.53 -5.37 -6.97
C SER A 12 -18.55 -4.40 -8.15
N GLY A 13 -17.37 -3.97 -8.64
CA GLY A 13 -17.25 -2.96 -9.70
C GLY A 13 -17.53 -1.54 -9.23
N GLU A 14 -17.53 -1.30 -7.92
CA GLU A 14 -17.63 0.03 -7.33
C GLU A 14 -16.33 0.82 -7.49
N ALA A 15 -16.46 2.14 -7.57
CA ALA A 15 -15.29 3.02 -7.68
C ALA A 15 -14.45 2.98 -6.40
N CYS A 16 -13.16 2.70 -6.56
CA CYS A 16 -12.16 2.76 -5.50
C CYS A 16 -11.23 3.96 -5.73
N TYR A 17 -10.96 4.71 -4.67
CA TYR A 17 -10.10 5.89 -4.71
C TYR A 17 -8.93 5.69 -3.76
N GLY A 18 -7.73 6.04 -4.18
CA GLY A 18 -6.53 5.85 -3.39
C GLY A 18 -5.45 6.85 -3.73
N MET A 19 -4.33 6.74 -3.03
CA MET A 19 -3.17 7.61 -3.21
C MET A 19 -1.96 6.79 -3.64
N MET A 20 -1.16 7.34 -4.54
CA MET A 20 0.20 6.87 -4.79
C MET A 20 1.17 7.78 -4.05
N ALA A 21 1.99 7.21 -3.18
CA ALA A 21 3.00 7.94 -2.43
C ALA A 21 4.38 7.76 -3.08
N PHE A 22 5.04 8.88 -3.35
CA PHE A 22 6.43 8.93 -3.84
C PHE A 22 7.42 9.42 -2.77
N GLU A 23 6.94 10.24 -1.83
CA GLU A 23 7.76 10.91 -0.83
C GLU A 23 7.06 10.91 0.53
N PHE A 24 7.78 11.35 1.58
CA PHE A 24 7.25 11.54 2.94
C PHE A 24 6.71 10.25 3.60
N MET A 25 7.44 9.14 3.46
CA MET A 25 7.13 7.81 4.04
C MET A 25 7.31 7.74 5.56
N THR A 26 6.69 8.67 6.27
CA THR A 26 6.64 8.70 7.74
C THR A 26 5.69 7.63 8.27
N PRO A 27 5.86 7.12 9.50
CA PRO A 27 4.95 6.13 10.08
C PRO A 27 3.47 6.58 10.16
N GLY A 28 3.19 7.88 10.16
CA GLY A 28 1.83 8.43 10.22
C GLY A 28 1.13 8.53 8.87
N LEU A 29 1.83 8.31 7.77
CA LEU A 29 1.29 8.44 6.41
C LEU A 29 0.03 7.58 6.19
N PRO A 30 -0.02 6.29 6.56
CA PRO A 30 -1.19 5.45 6.32
C PRO A 30 -2.44 5.97 7.06
N SER A 31 -2.29 6.39 8.31
CA SER A 31 -3.40 6.94 9.09
C SER A 31 -3.96 8.22 8.46
N ILE A 32 -3.08 9.15 8.07
CA ILE A 32 -3.50 10.39 7.40
C ILE A 32 -4.26 10.09 6.11
N VAL A 33 -3.72 9.19 5.29
CA VAL A 33 -4.33 8.81 4.00
C VAL A 33 -5.68 8.14 4.22
N LYS A 34 -5.82 7.28 5.24
CA LYS A 34 -7.10 6.67 5.60
C LYS A 34 -8.13 7.71 6.02
N GLU A 35 -7.75 8.67 6.86
CA GLU A 35 -8.64 9.76 7.31
C GLU A 35 -9.07 10.68 6.15
N CYS A 36 -8.27 10.78 5.08
CA CYS A 36 -8.68 11.43 3.84
C CYS A 36 -9.71 10.64 3.01
N GLY A 37 -10.11 9.43 3.44
CA GLY A 37 -11.11 8.61 2.79
C GLY A 37 -10.58 7.66 1.71
N ALA A 38 -9.27 7.44 1.65
CA ALA A 38 -8.69 6.50 0.68
C ALA A 38 -9.04 5.04 1.01
N ASP A 39 -9.33 4.27 -0.04
CA ASP A 39 -9.53 2.82 0.00
C ASP A 39 -8.19 2.06 -0.01
N PHE A 40 -7.18 2.61 -0.69
CA PHE A 40 -5.87 1.99 -0.84
C PHE A 40 -4.73 3.02 -0.89
N LEU A 41 -3.52 2.56 -0.58
CA LEU A 41 -2.27 3.32 -0.67
C LEU A 41 -1.26 2.53 -1.49
N ILE A 42 -0.77 3.12 -2.58
CA ILE A 42 0.33 2.57 -3.38
C ILE A 42 1.65 3.14 -2.87
N LEU A 43 2.53 2.25 -2.46
CA LEU A 43 3.91 2.50 -2.06
C LEU A 43 4.82 2.15 -3.22
N ASP A 44 5.54 3.14 -3.71
CA ASP A 44 6.38 2.98 -4.88
C ASP A 44 7.81 2.55 -4.53
N THR A 45 8.28 1.45 -5.11
CA THR A 45 9.70 1.03 -5.06
C THR A 45 10.42 1.20 -6.39
N GLU A 46 9.70 1.56 -7.46
CA GLU A 46 10.25 1.68 -8.82
C GLU A 46 10.93 3.04 -9.07
N HIS A 47 10.25 4.12 -8.72
CA HIS A 47 10.69 5.48 -9.00
C HIS A 47 10.95 6.32 -7.76
N SER A 48 10.71 5.76 -6.59
CA SER A 48 10.98 6.40 -5.30
C SER A 48 12.23 5.82 -4.67
N GLY A 49 12.80 6.49 -3.67
CA GLY A 49 13.93 5.98 -2.89
C GLY A 49 13.55 4.88 -1.88
N CYS A 50 12.37 4.26 -2.00
CA CYS A 50 11.84 3.34 -1.01
C CYS A 50 12.29 1.90 -1.29
N GLY A 51 12.84 1.26 -0.27
CA GLY A 51 13.18 -0.17 -0.29
C GLY A 51 12.23 -1.00 0.57
N ILE A 52 12.54 -2.29 0.69
CA ILE A 52 11.76 -3.26 1.49
C ILE A 52 11.53 -2.79 2.94
N GLU A 53 12.52 -2.15 3.56
CA GLU A 53 12.40 -1.67 4.94
C GLU A 53 11.34 -0.57 5.08
N THR A 54 11.21 0.31 4.07
CA THR A 54 10.14 1.31 4.02
C THR A 54 8.78 0.63 3.85
N ILE A 55 8.69 -0.36 2.97
CA ILE A 55 7.44 -1.11 2.75
C ILE A 55 6.98 -1.82 4.02
N LYS A 56 7.87 -2.56 4.69
CA LYS A 56 7.61 -3.20 5.99
C LYS A 56 7.06 -2.22 7.02
N GLN A 57 7.72 -1.06 7.16
CA GLN A 57 7.28 -0.03 8.11
C GLN A 57 5.89 0.50 7.76
N GLN A 58 5.63 0.79 6.48
CA GLN A 58 4.34 1.33 6.04
C GLN A 58 3.21 0.31 6.15
N VAL A 59 3.45 -0.96 5.81
CA VAL A 59 2.51 -2.07 6.01
C VAL A 59 2.22 -2.28 7.49
N ALA A 60 3.24 -2.21 8.35
CA ALA A 60 3.06 -2.27 9.80
C ALA A 60 2.24 -1.09 10.33
N SER A 61 2.52 0.13 9.86
CA SER A 61 1.76 1.35 10.19
C SER A 61 0.32 1.32 9.68
N ALA A 62 0.04 0.62 8.57
CA ALA A 62 -1.30 0.45 8.03
C ALA A 62 -2.12 -0.64 8.77
N ARG A 63 -1.50 -1.41 9.67
CA ARG A 63 -2.16 -2.51 10.38
C ARG A 63 -3.31 -1.99 11.24
N GLY A 64 -4.49 -2.60 11.07
CA GLY A 64 -5.70 -2.21 11.78
C GLY A 64 -6.45 -1.04 11.13
N LEU A 65 -5.88 -0.40 10.11
CA LEU A 65 -6.61 0.53 9.25
C LEU A 65 -7.34 -0.25 8.17
N ASP A 66 -8.53 0.21 7.81
CA ASP A 66 -9.22 -0.23 6.59
C ASP A 66 -8.66 0.53 5.37
N LEU A 67 -7.34 0.46 5.19
CA LEU A 67 -6.59 1.05 4.08
C LEU A 67 -5.75 -0.08 3.46
N TYR A 68 -5.99 -0.41 2.20
CA TYR A 68 -5.31 -1.52 1.55
C TYR A 68 -3.90 -1.09 1.07
N PRO A 69 -2.81 -1.66 1.61
CA PRO A 69 -1.46 -1.33 1.15
C PRO A 69 -1.14 -2.08 -0.15
N ILE A 70 -0.55 -1.38 -1.12
CA ILE A 70 -0.12 -1.95 -2.41
C ILE A 70 1.34 -1.56 -2.62
N ALA A 71 2.23 -2.53 -2.83
CA ALA A 71 3.60 -2.26 -3.25
C ALA A 71 3.68 -2.26 -4.79
N ARG A 72 4.14 -1.16 -5.40
CA ARG A 72 4.57 -1.14 -6.80
C ARG A 72 6.03 -1.61 -6.84
N VAL A 73 6.24 -2.83 -7.33
CA VAL A 73 7.57 -3.40 -7.58
C VAL A 73 8.22 -2.77 -8.81
N THR A 74 9.56 -2.78 -8.85
CA THR A 74 10.37 -2.26 -9.97
C THR A 74 10.20 -3.02 -11.29
N GLY A 75 9.52 -4.18 -11.28
CA GLY A 75 9.24 -4.97 -12.46
C GLY A 75 8.57 -6.32 -12.14
N SER A 76 8.02 -6.96 -13.16
CA SER A 76 7.25 -8.20 -13.04
C SER A 76 8.13 -9.45 -12.98
N HIS A 77 9.12 -9.47 -12.09
CA HIS A 77 10.04 -10.59 -11.89
C HIS A 77 9.94 -11.15 -10.48
N TYR A 78 10.10 -12.47 -10.35
CA TYR A 78 9.96 -13.18 -9.07
C TYR A 78 10.82 -12.56 -7.95
N HIS A 79 12.10 -12.28 -8.24
CA HIS A 79 13.04 -11.73 -7.27
C HIS A 79 12.71 -10.30 -6.80
N LEU A 80 11.78 -9.62 -7.48
CA LEU A 80 11.28 -8.29 -7.11
C LEU A 80 9.94 -8.39 -6.35
N ILE A 81 9.11 -9.37 -6.72
CA ILE A 81 7.79 -9.60 -6.11
C ILE A 81 7.90 -10.33 -4.78
N ALA A 82 8.65 -11.44 -4.72
CA ALA A 82 8.68 -12.31 -3.56
C ALA A 82 9.12 -11.56 -2.27
N PRO A 83 10.17 -10.73 -2.27
CA PRO A 83 10.56 -9.99 -1.06
C PRO A 83 9.50 -9.00 -0.58
N MET A 84 8.68 -8.44 -1.47
CA MET A 84 7.60 -7.52 -1.08
C MET A 84 6.39 -8.25 -0.50
N LEU A 85 6.20 -9.54 -0.81
CA LEU A 85 5.17 -10.38 -0.18
C LEU A 85 5.59 -10.84 1.22
N ASP A 86 6.89 -10.87 1.51
CA ASP A 86 7.47 -11.17 2.83
C ASP A 86 7.56 -9.93 3.76
N ALA A 87 7.30 -8.73 3.22
CA ALA A 87 7.35 -7.46 3.94
C ALA A 87 6.13 -7.28 4.87
#